data_AF-A0A4Q2J990-F1
#
_entry.id   AF-A0A4Q2J990-F1
#
_cell.length_a   1.000
_cell.length_b   1.000
_cell.length_c   1.000
_cell.angle_alpha   90.00
_cell.angle_beta   90.00
_cell.angle_gamma   90.00
#
_symmetry.space_group_name_H-M   'P 1'
#
loop_
_entity.id
_entity.type
_entity.pdbx_description
1 polymer ?
#
loop_
_entity_poly.entity_id
_entity_poly.type
_entity_poly.pdbx_seq_one_letter_code
_entity_poly.pdbx_strand_id
1 'polypeptide(L)'
;MFFTYLRRELAGRRRQTAIIAVGMALAIALVMIVDAVSAGVRDAQAAVLESVYGVGTDLAISQAAGPPEEGEGGGPGVRFEFGAADGETTDDGTTLSNSRLTVDPGTSTFDASALDTVEGVDGVAATSATLALTNVTFDGELPEPPTDQSAGDRAAGGTLPGPGEGG
;
A
#
# COMPACT_ATOMS: atom_id res chain seq x y z
N MET A 1 -53.66 -49.23 -27.36
CA MET A 1 -54.74 -49.90 -26.61
C MET A 1 -54.81 -49.44 -25.15
N PHE A 2 -53.73 -49.52 -24.35
CA PHE A 2 -53.77 -49.19 -22.91
C PHE A 2 -54.16 -47.73 -22.57
N PHE A 3 -53.48 -46.74 -23.15
CA PHE A 3 -53.76 -45.31 -22.89
C PHE A 3 -55.19 -44.86 -23.25
N THR A 4 -55.76 -45.44 -24.30
CA THR A 4 -57.15 -45.17 -24.72
C THR A 4 -58.17 -45.71 -23.72
N TYR A 5 -57.93 -46.88 -23.13
CA TYR A 5 -58.80 -47.41 -22.07
C TYR A 5 -58.59 -46.66 -20.76
N LEU A 6 -57.35 -46.35 -20.39
CA LEU A 6 -57.03 -45.57 -19.18
C LEU A 6 -57.70 -44.18 -19.21
N ARG A 7 -57.59 -43.46 -20.33
CA ARG A 7 -58.23 -42.15 -20.49
C ARG A 7 -59.75 -42.24 -20.37
N ARG A 8 -60.35 -43.29 -20.92
CA ARG A 8 -61.80 -43.51 -20.87
C ARG A 8 -62.29 -43.88 -19.47
N GLU A 9 -61.50 -44.65 -18.73
CA GLU A 9 -61.79 -45.03 -17.35
C GLU A 9 -61.68 -43.84 -16.39
N LEU A 10 -60.61 -43.04 -16.51
CA LEU A 10 -60.42 -41.80 -15.75
C LEU A 10 -61.52 -40.76 -16.08
N ALA A 11 -61.92 -40.67 -17.34
CA ALA A 11 -63.02 -39.81 -17.78
C ALA A 11 -64.40 -40.35 -17.39
N GLY A 12 -64.53 -41.62 -16.98
CA GLY A 12 -65.75 -42.21 -16.44
C GLY A 12 -66.00 -41.82 -14.98
N ARG A 13 -64.93 -41.62 -14.19
CA ARG A 13 -64.98 -41.21 -12.77
C ARG A 13 -64.39 -39.82 -12.53
N ARG A 14 -64.88 -38.83 -13.29
CA ARG A 14 -64.30 -37.47 -13.33
C ARG A 14 -64.22 -36.79 -11.95
N ARG A 15 -65.28 -36.89 -11.13
CA ARG A 15 -65.33 -36.22 -9.81
C ARG A 15 -64.27 -36.75 -8.86
N GLN A 16 -64.14 -38.07 -8.76
CA GLN A 16 -63.19 -38.70 -7.84
C GLN A 16 -61.73 -38.52 -8.32
N THR A 17 -61.51 -38.65 -9.63
CA THR A 17 -60.19 -38.42 -10.24
C THR A 17 -59.74 -36.96 -10.08
N ALA A 18 -60.66 -36.00 -10.25
CA ALA A 18 -60.34 -34.58 -10.09
C ALA A 18 -59.92 -34.24 -8.65
N ILE A 19 -60.62 -34.78 -7.64
CA ILE A 19 -60.26 -34.55 -6.22
C ILE A 19 -58.85 -35.09 -5.92
N ILE A 20 -58.54 -36.31 -6.37
CA ILE A 20 -57.22 -36.92 -6.17
C ILE A 20 -56.15 -36.14 -6.92
N ALA A 21 -56.40 -35.75 -8.17
CA ALA A 21 -55.46 -34.98 -8.98
C ALA A 21 -55.17 -33.61 -8.36
N VAL A 22 -56.18 -32.92 -7.84
CA VAL A 22 -56.00 -31.64 -7.15
C VAL A 22 -55.20 -31.82 -5.86
N GLY A 23 -55.48 -32.85 -5.06
CA GLY A 23 -54.70 -33.14 -3.86
C GLY A 23 -53.23 -33.40 -4.16
N MET A 24 -52.95 -34.21 -5.20
CA MET A 24 -51.58 -34.48 -5.65
C MET A 24 -50.90 -33.23 -6.22
N ALA A 25 -51.62 -32.42 -6.99
CA ALA A 25 -51.09 -31.17 -7.55
C ALA A 25 -50.70 -30.19 -6.45
N LEU A 26 -51.53 -30.04 -5.42
CA LEU A 26 -51.25 -29.17 -4.28
C LEU A 26 -50.02 -29.64 -3.50
N ALA A 27 -49.87 -30.94 -3.27
CA ALA A 27 -48.70 -31.49 -2.59
C ALA A 27 -47.40 -31.19 -3.36
N ILE A 28 -47.40 -31.40 -4.68
CA ILE A 28 -46.22 -31.13 -5.53
C ILE A 28 -45.93 -29.63 -5.61
N ALA A 29 -46.97 -28.81 -5.77
CA ALA A 29 -46.84 -27.36 -5.84
C ALA A 29 -46.19 -26.79 -4.56
N LEU A 30 -46.61 -27.27 -3.38
CA LEU A 30 -46.01 -26.86 -2.12
C LEU A 30 -44.51 -27.19 -2.07
N VAL A 31 -44.12 -28.40 -2.45
CA VAL A 31 -42.71 -28.83 -2.44
C VAL A 31 -41.88 -27.95 -3.38
N MET A 32 -42.37 -27.67 -4.58
CA MET A 32 -41.66 -26.80 -5.53
C MET A 32 -41.52 -25.37 -5.02
N ILE A 33 -42.56 -24.82 -4.36
CA ILE A 33 -42.48 -23.48 -3.77
C ILE A 33 -41.40 -23.45 -2.69
N VAL A 34 -41.36 -24.42 -1.79
CA VAL A 34 -40.36 -24.47 -0.71
C VAL A 34 -38.95 -24.61 -1.27
N ASP A 35 -38.76 -25.45 -2.28
CA ASP A 35 -37.45 -25.64 -2.93
C ASP A 35 -36.98 -24.36 -3.62
N ALA A 36 -37.86 -23.72 -4.41
CA ALA A 36 -37.56 -22.46 -5.08
C ALA A 36 -37.26 -21.32 -4.09
N VAL A 37 -38.03 -21.22 -3.00
CA VAL A 37 -37.79 -20.23 -1.94
C VAL A 37 -36.48 -20.52 -1.21
N SER A 38 -36.19 -21.79 -0.91
CA SER A 38 -34.93 -22.18 -0.24
C SER A 38 -33.71 -21.92 -1.12
N ALA A 39 -33.80 -22.21 -2.41
CA ALA A 39 -32.77 -21.89 -3.39
C ALA A 39 -32.57 -20.37 -3.49
N GLY A 40 -33.66 -19.61 -3.67
CA GLY A 40 -33.59 -18.14 -3.73
C GLY A 40 -32.99 -17.49 -2.48
N VAL A 41 -33.28 -18.03 -1.28
CA VAL A 41 -32.65 -17.55 -0.04
C VAL A 41 -31.17 -17.87 0.00
N ARG A 42 -30.75 -19.08 -0.42
CA ARG A 42 -29.32 -19.43 -0.50
C ARG A 42 -28.58 -18.56 -1.50
N ASP A 43 -29.16 -18.30 -2.66
CA ASP A 43 -28.57 -17.46 -3.69
C ASP A 43 -28.47 -16.01 -3.22
N ALA A 44 -29.50 -15.49 -2.55
CA ALA A 44 -29.46 -14.17 -1.93
C ALA A 44 -28.40 -14.08 -0.83
N GLN A 45 -28.24 -15.13 -0.02
CA GLN A 45 -27.17 -15.20 0.97
C GLN A 45 -25.79 -15.23 0.31
N ALA A 46 -25.61 -15.99 -0.77
CA ALA A 46 -24.37 -16.02 -1.52
C ALA A 46 -24.02 -14.64 -2.10
N ALA A 47 -25.00 -13.95 -2.69
CA ALA A 47 -24.80 -12.60 -3.24
C ALA A 47 -24.46 -11.56 -2.15
N VAL A 48 -25.09 -11.66 -0.98
CA VAL A 48 -24.75 -10.79 0.17
C VAL A 48 -23.35 -11.12 0.69
N LEU A 49 -23.01 -12.40 0.84
CA LEU A 49 -21.68 -12.80 1.27
C LEU A 49 -20.61 -12.35 0.29
N GLU A 50 -20.84 -12.42 -1.03
CA GLU A 50 -19.93 -11.88 -2.04
C GLU A 50 -19.79 -10.35 -1.93
N SER A 51 -20.90 -9.64 -1.68
CA SER A 51 -20.85 -8.19 -1.44
C SER A 51 -20.08 -7.82 -0.17
N VAL A 52 -20.02 -8.71 0.84
CA VAL A 52 -19.27 -8.51 2.09
C VAL A 52 -17.83 -9.01 1.96
N TYR A 53 -17.58 -10.07 1.19
CA TYR A 53 -16.25 -10.59 0.85
C TYR A 53 -15.46 -9.64 -0.06
N GLY A 54 -16.12 -8.66 -0.69
CA GLY A 54 -15.49 -7.56 -1.42
C GLY A 54 -15.21 -6.30 -0.59
N VAL A 55 -15.67 -6.22 0.66
CA VAL A 55 -15.37 -5.08 1.54
C VAL A 55 -14.19 -5.43 2.43
N GLY A 56 -13.01 -4.90 2.10
CA GLY A 56 -11.81 -5.00 2.96
C GLY A 56 -10.88 -6.18 2.66
N THR A 57 -10.88 -6.73 1.44
CA THR A 57 -9.83 -7.65 0.98
C THR A 57 -8.51 -6.96 0.63
N ASP A 58 -8.49 -5.64 0.62
CA ASP A 58 -7.26 -4.87 0.42
C ASP A 58 -6.33 -5.06 1.62
N LEU A 59 -5.13 -5.56 1.37
CA LEU A 59 -4.07 -5.69 2.37
C LEU A 59 -3.02 -4.60 2.14
N ALA A 60 -2.81 -3.76 3.15
CA ALA A 60 -1.69 -2.83 3.16
C ALA A 60 -0.44 -3.54 3.69
N ILE A 61 0.59 -3.61 2.86
CA ILE A 61 1.89 -4.17 3.23
C ILE A 61 2.85 -3.00 3.45
N SER A 62 3.41 -2.90 4.65
CA SER A 62 4.42 -1.91 5.00
C SER A 62 5.63 -2.58 5.65
N GLN A 63 6.80 -2.00 5.44
CA GLN A 63 8.03 -2.46 6.05
C GLN A 63 8.51 -1.43 7.06
N ALA A 64 8.75 -1.89 8.28
CA ALA A 64 9.38 -1.07 9.31
C ALA A 64 10.88 -0.97 9.00
N ALA A 65 11.48 0.18 9.32
CA ALA A 65 12.92 0.36 9.18
C ALA A 65 13.68 -0.68 10.02
N GLY A 66 14.63 -1.39 9.40
CA GLY A 66 15.57 -2.26 10.10
C GLY A 66 16.58 -1.44 10.93
N PRO A 67 17.33 -2.08 11.84
CA PRO A 67 18.49 -1.45 12.46
C PRO A 67 19.45 -0.98 11.37
N PRO A 68 20.07 0.20 11.49
CA PRO A 68 21.05 0.66 10.51
C PRO A 68 22.18 -0.37 10.39
N GLU A 69 22.54 -0.72 9.14
CA GLU A 69 23.65 -1.63 8.88
C GLU A 69 24.97 -1.00 9.32
N GLU A 70 25.96 -1.83 9.70
CA GLU A 70 27.28 -1.36 10.10
C GLU A 70 27.96 -0.62 8.93
N GLY A 71 28.04 0.71 9.02
CA GLY A 71 28.63 1.57 7.99
C GLY A 71 27.63 2.53 7.34
N GLU A 72 26.32 2.27 7.50
CA GLU A 72 25.28 3.22 7.15
C GLU A 72 25.34 4.36 8.18
N GLY A 73 25.69 5.57 7.76
CA GLY A 73 25.89 6.74 8.63
C GLY A 73 24.62 7.20 9.37
N GLY A 74 24.17 6.42 10.35
CA GLY A 74 22.95 6.59 11.14
C GLY A 74 23.11 7.58 12.29
N GLY A 75 23.50 8.82 11.98
CA GLY A 75 23.23 9.95 12.87
C GLY A 75 21.78 10.40 12.69
N PRO A 76 21.08 10.88 13.73
CA PRO A 76 19.72 11.40 13.58
C PRO A 76 19.72 12.65 12.68
N GLY A 77 19.25 12.51 11.44
CA GLY A 77 18.95 13.63 10.54
C GLY A 77 19.42 13.45 9.08
N VAL A 78 18.80 14.25 8.20
CA VAL A 78 19.22 14.36 6.79
C VAL A 78 20.51 15.19 6.73
N ARG A 79 21.62 14.56 6.33
CA ARG A 79 22.89 15.26 6.07
C ARG A 79 22.93 15.74 4.64
N PHE A 80 23.41 16.96 4.42
CA PHE A 80 23.75 17.45 3.09
C PHE A 80 25.27 17.50 2.99
N GLU A 81 25.79 17.01 1.87
CA GLU A 81 27.21 17.02 1.56
C GLU A 81 27.39 17.88 0.31
N PHE A 82 28.32 18.82 0.38
CA PHE A 82 28.63 19.77 -0.67
C PHE A 82 30.12 19.68 -0.95
N GLY A 83 30.46 19.32 -2.18
CA GLY A 83 31.81 19.39 -2.71
C GLY A 83 32.18 20.80 -3.12
N ALA A 84 33.48 21.05 -3.33
CA ALA A 84 34.00 22.36 -3.73
C ALA A 84 33.53 22.85 -5.12
N ALA A 85 32.90 21.99 -5.91
CA ALA A 85 32.31 22.31 -7.20
C ALA A 85 30.77 22.37 -7.17
N ASP A 86 30.16 22.08 -6.02
CA ASP A 86 28.72 22.15 -5.86
C ASP A 86 28.37 23.58 -5.47
N GLY A 87 27.57 24.27 -6.28
CA GLY A 87 27.16 25.66 -6.05
C GLY A 87 27.56 26.64 -7.14
N GLU A 88 27.02 27.86 -7.05
CA GLU A 88 27.40 28.98 -7.91
C GLU A 88 28.20 29.98 -7.09
N THR A 89 29.47 30.16 -7.45
CA THR A 89 30.36 31.14 -6.80
C THR A 89 30.27 32.47 -7.52
N THR A 90 29.96 33.51 -6.77
CA THR A 90 29.94 34.92 -7.20
C THR A 90 30.87 35.74 -6.31
N ASP A 91 31.08 37.02 -6.64
CA ASP A 91 31.94 37.93 -5.86
C ASP A 91 31.46 38.13 -4.40
N ASP A 92 30.21 37.78 -4.09
CA ASP A 92 29.59 37.94 -2.77
C ASP A 92 29.60 36.64 -1.93
N GLY A 93 29.95 35.48 -2.52
CA GLY A 93 29.90 34.18 -1.85
C GLY A 93 29.58 33.00 -2.79
N THR A 94 29.44 31.81 -2.21
CA THR A 94 29.00 30.60 -2.93
C THR A 94 27.59 30.19 -2.49
N THR A 95 26.63 30.27 -3.41
CA THR A 95 25.27 29.82 -3.19
C THR A 95 25.17 28.30 -3.38
N LEU A 96 24.54 27.62 -2.42
CA LEU A 96 24.30 26.19 -2.40
C LEU A 96 22.80 25.91 -2.35
N SER A 97 22.33 25.02 -3.23
CA SER A 97 20.99 24.45 -3.16
C SER A 97 21.06 22.95 -3.45
N ASN A 98 20.50 22.14 -2.56
CA ASN A 98 20.44 20.68 -2.76
C ASN A 98 19.19 20.11 -2.09
N SER A 99 18.50 19.21 -2.81
CA SER A 99 17.31 18.51 -2.33
C SER A 99 17.61 17.03 -2.12
N ARG A 100 17.17 16.48 -0.99
CA ARG A 100 17.23 15.05 -0.70
C ARG A 100 15.84 14.51 -0.41
N LEU A 101 15.55 13.35 -0.99
CA LEU A 101 14.35 12.57 -0.72
C LEU A 101 14.65 11.54 0.36
N THR A 102 13.84 11.50 1.40
CA THR A 102 13.99 10.56 2.52
C THR A 102 12.66 9.93 2.88
N VAL A 103 12.69 8.70 3.37
CA VAL A 103 11.51 8.05 3.97
C VAL A 103 11.18 8.65 5.33
N ASP A 104 9.94 8.47 5.79
CA ASP A 104 9.54 8.90 7.12
C ASP A 104 10.24 8.07 8.21
N PRO A 105 10.54 8.67 9.39
CA PRO A 105 11.19 7.95 10.48
C PRO A 105 10.43 6.68 10.88
N GLY A 106 11.16 5.56 10.98
CA GLY A 106 10.60 4.26 11.35
C GLY A 106 9.98 3.47 10.19
N THR A 107 10.03 4.00 8.97
CA THR A 107 9.55 3.32 7.75
C THR A 107 10.70 3.00 6.80
N SER A 108 10.50 2.02 5.92
CA SER A 108 11.41 1.73 4.82
C SER A 108 10.66 1.56 3.50
N THR A 109 11.41 1.53 2.39
CA THR A 109 10.87 1.20 1.06
C THR A 109 10.95 -0.29 0.79
N PHE A 110 10.20 -0.73 -0.22
CA PHE A 110 10.35 -2.06 -0.83
C PHE A 110 11.15 -1.97 -2.12
N ASP A 111 11.84 -3.05 -2.46
CA ASP A 111 12.37 -3.25 -3.82
C ASP A 111 11.23 -3.40 -4.82
N ALA A 112 11.45 -2.98 -6.07
CA ALA A 112 10.45 -3.10 -7.13
C ALA A 112 9.99 -4.55 -7.35
N SER A 113 10.88 -5.54 -7.20
CA SER A 113 10.58 -6.96 -7.34
C SER A 113 9.68 -7.53 -6.24
N ALA A 114 9.49 -6.80 -5.13
CA ALA A 114 8.54 -7.20 -4.10
C ALA A 114 7.11 -7.14 -4.63
N LEU A 115 6.80 -6.22 -5.55
CA LEU A 115 5.50 -6.12 -6.21
C LEU A 115 5.21 -7.39 -7.02
N ASP A 116 6.19 -7.84 -7.83
CA ASP A 116 6.08 -9.07 -8.62
C ASP A 116 5.80 -10.31 -7.73
N THR A 117 6.38 -10.33 -6.53
CA THR A 117 6.16 -11.41 -5.56
C THR A 117 4.72 -11.41 -5.04
N VAL A 118 4.15 -10.23 -4.78
CA VAL A 118 2.76 -10.10 -4.30
C VAL A 118 1.77 -10.42 -5.41
N GLU A 119 2.02 -9.95 -6.64
CA GLU A 119 1.20 -10.26 -7.82
C GLU A 119 1.16 -11.78 -8.12
N GLY A 120 2.23 -12.50 -7.78
CA GLY A 120 2.31 -13.95 -7.95
C GLY A 120 1.56 -14.78 -6.90
N VAL A 121 0.96 -14.18 -5.87
CA VAL A 121 0.22 -14.91 -4.84
C VAL A 121 -1.17 -15.33 -5.33
N ASP A 122 -1.50 -16.61 -5.18
CA ASP A 122 -2.81 -17.15 -5.56
C ASP A 122 -3.96 -16.38 -4.89
N GLY A 123 -4.89 -15.89 -5.71
CA GLY A 123 -6.07 -15.15 -5.25
C GLY A 123 -5.89 -13.64 -5.17
N VAL A 124 -4.70 -13.09 -5.49
CA VAL A 124 -4.51 -11.64 -5.68
C VAL A 124 -5.07 -11.25 -7.04
N ALA A 125 -6.12 -10.42 -7.04
CA ALA A 125 -6.77 -9.98 -8.27
C ALA A 125 -6.06 -8.80 -8.94
N ALA A 126 -5.46 -7.92 -8.14
CA ALA A 126 -4.72 -6.75 -8.59
C ALA A 126 -3.76 -6.30 -7.47
N THR A 127 -2.72 -5.56 -7.85
CA THR A 127 -1.81 -4.93 -6.89
C THR A 127 -1.55 -3.48 -7.27
N SER A 128 -1.24 -2.63 -6.30
CA SER A 128 -0.88 -1.24 -6.50
C SER A 128 0.21 -0.85 -5.52
N ALA A 129 1.24 -0.16 -6.00
CA ALA A 129 2.35 0.31 -5.19
C ALA A 129 2.34 1.84 -5.09
N THR A 130 2.62 2.36 -3.91
CA THR A 130 2.80 3.79 -3.66
C THR A 130 4.14 4.03 -2.98
N LEU A 131 4.78 5.14 -3.33
CA LEU A 131 6.03 5.57 -2.73
C LEU A 131 5.83 6.97 -2.16
N ALA A 132 5.87 7.08 -0.84
CA ALA A 132 5.83 8.34 -0.11
C ALA A 132 7.25 8.70 0.32
N LEU A 133 7.72 9.87 -0.07
CA LEU A 133 9.02 10.41 0.29
C LEU A 133 8.85 11.85 0.75
N THR A 134 9.59 12.21 1.79
CA THR A 134 9.73 13.57 2.26
C THR A 134 10.90 14.22 1.53
N ASN A 135 10.65 15.35 0.86
CA ASN A 135 11.70 16.15 0.26
C ASN A 135 12.21 17.17 1.28
N VAL A 136 13.51 17.15 1.56
CA VAL A 136 14.20 18.13 2.39
C VAL A 136 15.17 18.89 1.48
N THR A 137 14.98 20.20 1.37
CA THR A 137 15.87 21.07 0.60
C THR A 137 16.71 21.91 1.56
N PHE A 138 18.00 21.98 1.26
CA PHE A 138 18.89 22.98 1.82
C PHE A 138 19.09 24.08 0.80
N ASP A 139 18.92 25.33 1.24
CA ASP A 139 19.25 26.54 0.50
C ASP A 139 20.06 27.44 1.43
N GLY A 140 21.26 27.84 0.99
CA GLY A 140 22.14 28.66 1.81
C GLY A 140 23.31 29.25 1.02
N GLU A 141 24.00 30.20 1.63
CA GLU A 141 25.15 30.86 1.03
C GLU A 141 26.35 30.77 1.97
N LEU A 142 27.48 30.31 1.43
CA LEU A 142 28.75 30.27 2.12
C LEU A 142 29.52 31.56 1.81
N PRO A 143 29.93 32.34 2.83
CA PRO A 143 30.78 33.49 2.61
C PRO A 143 32.16 33.03 2.13
N GLU A 144 32.81 33.84 1.29
CA GLU A 144 34.17 33.55 0.86
C GLU A 144 35.12 33.45 2.07
N PRO A 145 36.01 32.44 2.11
CA PRO A 145 37.04 32.40 3.13
C PRO A 145 37.89 33.67 3.02
N PRO A 146 38.13 34.41 4.12
CA PRO A 146 38.88 35.66 4.06
C PRO A 146 40.25 35.40 3.44
N THR A 147 40.50 36.02 2.29
CA THR A 147 41.82 36.03 1.69
C THR A 147 42.70 36.96 2.51
N ASP A 148 43.28 36.45 3.60
CA ASP A 148 44.41 37.11 4.26
C ASP A 148 45.65 37.00 3.34
N GLN A 149 45.62 37.77 2.26
CA GLN A 149 46.82 38.23 1.57
C GLN A 149 47.47 39.29 2.46
N SER A 150 48.16 38.82 3.49
CA SER A 150 49.29 39.52 4.09
C SER A 150 50.45 38.54 4.21
N ALA A 151 50.86 37.99 3.06
CA ALA A 151 52.23 37.58 2.84
C ALA A 151 53.08 38.86 2.68
N GLY A 152 53.28 39.55 3.80
CA GLY A 152 53.97 40.83 3.89
C GLY A 152 54.57 40.99 5.27
N ASP A 153 55.78 40.45 5.42
CA ASP A 153 56.79 40.85 6.40
C ASP A 153 56.42 40.77 7.90
N ARG A 154 56.69 39.61 8.52
CA ARG A 154 57.00 39.51 9.96
C ARG A 154 58.17 38.56 10.19
N ALA A 155 59.36 39.01 9.83
CA ALA A 155 60.53 38.68 10.62
C ALA A 155 60.43 39.39 11.98
N ALA A 156 60.86 38.71 13.05
CA ALA A 156 61.09 39.17 14.42
C ALA A 156 59.90 39.20 15.41
N GLY A 157 59.93 38.20 16.32
CA GLY A 157 59.79 38.43 17.76
C GLY A 157 58.39 38.38 18.36
N GLY A 158 58.05 37.28 19.05
CA GLY A 158 56.87 37.23 19.90
C GLY A 158 56.65 35.85 20.53
N THR A 159 57.19 35.66 21.73
CA THR A 159 57.01 34.51 22.63
C THR A 159 55.55 34.07 22.79
N LEU A 160 55.31 32.76 22.68
CA LEU A 160 54.05 32.10 23.05
C LEU A 160 53.80 32.21 24.57
N PRO A 161 52.66 32.76 25.04
CA PRO A 161 52.17 32.51 26.39
C PRO A 161 51.56 31.10 26.44
N GLY A 162 51.95 30.32 27.45
CA GLY A 162 51.51 28.93 27.64
C GLY A 162 50.01 28.79 28.01
N PRO A 163 49.49 27.55 27.97
CA PRO A 163 48.08 27.28 28.22
C PRO A 163 47.73 27.54 29.69
N GLY A 164 46.74 28.41 29.91
CA GLY A 164 46.16 28.68 31.22
C GLY A 164 45.26 27.54 31.68
N GLU A 165 45.56 27.05 32.88
CA GLU A 165 44.91 25.97 33.61
C GLU A 165 43.70 26.50 34.41
N GLY A 166 42.60 25.74 34.43
CA GLY A 166 41.76 25.54 35.62
C GLY A 166 40.74 26.61 36.03
N GLY A 167 39.48 26.16 36.09
CA GLY A 167 38.34 26.81 36.75
C GLY A 167 37.07 25.99 36.57
#